data_AF-A0A1G3E880-F1
#
_entry.id   AF-A0A1G3E880-F1
#
_cell.length_a   1.000
_cell.length_b   1.000
_cell.length_c   1.000
_cell.angle_alpha   90.00
_cell.angle_beta   90.00
_cell.angle_gamma   90.00
#
_symmetry.space_group_name_H-M   'P 1'
#
loop_
_entity.id
_entity.type
_entity.pdbx_description
1 polymer ?
#
loop_
_entity_poly.entity_id
_entity_poly.type
_entity_poly.pdbx_seq_one_letter_code
_entity_poly.pdbx_strand_id
1 'polypeptide(L)'
;MLLPASVMTMQVRAQWSFSHGAGYGVTQPALLACVHINAPQTLPWQLMQQLFGALFPAAPLLSEPERSNEDTAAAVVRLALHWACAIQHAAGLPVFATPQVLARQALPNGAVLVRVALPATHARAALQALTWALDSLCAFAAHADTATAQVAAQATACLKELAKQAPTGSNTLRFLRAAHERGMPWRALAGNVFEFGHGIHARWLDSSFTDQTSQIGAGLARNKFHAAQVLRACGLPVPTHRRGRSLAQALEAAAQLGYPLVVKPMDCDGGRGVAAGLSTAAEVEQAFMAARRYSKNILVEKHVEGRDYRLILFNGRLLWAIERQPGGIHGDGEHSVAELLDTLNADPRRGVHSTAALKTLKWDDEAKALLLQAGLSLQSVPATGQFVRLRSAANIARGGVPIAVMGQVHPHNQQLAERAAQALRLDLAGVDLLIPDISVSWQESGAAICEVNGQPQLGSTPHLYGEILDQLLAGHGRIPITLLVAQSAAEITSHGSALRDHWRARGKRCGYADEHGAWLDDERLAPAGTAFFAAGQMLLAHRHCAALVLRTTVQEVLQCGLPFTKCDLLIFTGTTSKQLSPLEREARRVLLPHARKVLYSNENSHWRTLLEEQGAV
;
A
#
# COMPACT_ATOMS: atom_id res chain seq x y z
N MET A 1 35.23 -17.74 42.78
CA MET A 1 35.07 -17.60 41.32
C MET A 1 33.64 -17.17 41.05
N LEU A 2 33.43 -15.88 40.78
CA LEU A 2 32.15 -15.37 40.30
C LEU A 2 31.96 -15.92 38.87
N LEU A 3 30.85 -16.63 38.63
CA LEU A 3 30.43 -16.99 37.27
C LEU A 3 30.37 -15.70 36.43
N PRO A 4 30.92 -15.67 35.21
CA PRO A 4 30.76 -14.51 34.34
C PRO A 4 29.27 -14.24 34.15
N ALA A 5 28.88 -12.97 34.14
CA ALA A 5 27.52 -12.55 33.85
C ALA A 5 27.04 -13.28 32.57
N SER A 6 25.98 -14.07 32.70
CA SER A 6 25.47 -14.94 31.65
C SER A 6 25.17 -14.12 30.39
N VAL A 7 25.97 -14.33 29.34
CA VAL A 7 25.78 -13.70 28.02
C VAL A 7 24.42 -14.10 27.50
N MET A 8 23.61 -13.10 27.16
CA MET A 8 22.30 -13.30 26.55
C MET A 8 22.44 -14.08 25.25
N THR A 9 21.64 -15.14 25.09
CA THR A 9 21.57 -15.88 23.82
C THR A 9 20.13 -16.04 23.40
N MET A 10 19.84 -15.70 22.14
CA MET A 10 18.55 -15.90 21.50
C MET A 10 18.76 -16.54 20.14
N GLN A 11 18.09 -17.66 19.91
CA GLN A 11 18.14 -18.35 18.62
C GLN A 11 16.77 -18.88 18.25
N VAL A 12 16.41 -18.75 16.97
CA VAL A 12 15.29 -19.50 16.40
C VAL A 12 15.70 -20.96 16.32
N ARG A 13 14.92 -21.88 16.89
CA ARG A 13 15.17 -23.32 16.68
C ARG A 13 14.99 -23.66 15.21
N ALA A 14 15.72 -24.67 14.72
CA ALA A 14 15.63 -25.13 13.33
C ALA A 14 14.20 -25.48 12.87
N GLN A 15 13.30 -25.82 13.81
CA GLN A 15 11.89 -26.08 13.54
C GLN A 15 11.07 -24.79 13.58
N TRP A 16 10.85 -24.20 12.42
CA TRP A 16 9.85 -23.16 12.17
C TRP A 16 8.89 -23.63 11.07
N SER A 17 7.70 -23.04 11.01
CA SER A 17 6.73 -23.29 9.94
C SER A 17 6.11 -21.97 9.48
N PHE A 18 5.46 -21.98 8.33
CA PHE A 18 4.80 -20.81 7.78
C PHE A 18 3.31 -21.08 7.62
N SER A 19 2.50 -20.37 8.39
CA SER A 19 1.05 -20.39 8.24
C SER A 19 0.69 -19.48 7.07
N HIS A 20 0.05 -20.05 6.05
CA HIS A 20 -0.34 -19.33 4.84
C HIS A 20 -1.61 -18.50 5.06
N GLY A 21 -2.40 -18.86 6.06
CA GLY A 21 -3.64 -18.20 6.45
C GLY A 21 -3.54 -17.35 7.70
N ALA A 22 -4.67 -16.75 8.06
CA ALA A 22 -4.83 -16.12 9.35
C ALA A 22 -4.93 -17.18 10.46
N GLY A 23 -4.55 -16.81 11.68
CA GLY A 23 -4.63 -17.69 12.83
C GLY A 23 -3.95 -17.10 14.04
N TYR A 24 -4.25 -17.64 15.21
CA TYR A 24 -3.66 -17.21 16.49
C TYR A 24 -3.85 -15.70 16.78
N GLY A 25 -4.93 -15.08 16.26
CA GLY A 25 -5.15 -13.64 16.37
C GLY A 25 -4.36 -12.79 15.37
N VAL A 26 -3.54 -13.40 14.53
CA VAL A 26 -2.82 -12.73 13.44
C VAL A 26 -3.67 -12.78 12.17
N THR A 27 -4.02 -11.62 11.61
CA THR A 27 -4.92 -11.49 10.44
C THR A 27 -4.19 -11.58 9.10
N GLN A 28 -2.96 -12.05 9.09
CA GLN A 28 -2.09 -12.21 7.91
C GLN A 28 -1.35 -13.53 8.01
N PRO A 29 -0.76 -14.03 6.91
CA PRO A 29 0.18 -15.14 6.97
C PRO A 29 1.29 -14.83 7.98
N ALA A 30 1.80 -15.87 8.64
CA ALA A 30 2.74 -15.69 9.74
C ALA A 30 3.80 -16.79 9.80
N LEU A 31 5.02 -16.38 10.11
CA LEU A 31 6.08 -17.27 10.56
C LEU A 31 5.76 -17.73 11.98
N LEU A 32 5.57 -19.04 12.15
CA LEU A 32 5.45 -19.68 13.45
C LEU A 32 6.81 -20.24 13.84
N ALA A 33 7.38 -19.71 14.92
CA ALA A 33 8.73 -20.05 15.35
C ALA A 33 8.81 -20.25 16.87
N CYS A 34 9.82 -21.01 17.28
CA CYS A 34 10.21 -21.16 18.68
C CYS A 34 11.54 -20.45 18.90
N VAL A 35 11.52 -19.41 19.74
CA VAL A 35 12.72 -18.68 20.17
C VAL A 35 13.19 -19.26 21.49
N HIS A 36 14.41 -19.79 21.50
CA HIS A 36 15.10 -20.19 22.72
C HIS A 36 15.85 -18.98 23.26
N ILE A 37 15.52 -18.54 24.48
CA ILE A 37 16.12 -17.37 25.10
C ILE A 37 16.70 -17.72 26.47
N ASN A 38 17.96 -17.33 26.69
CA ASN A 38 18.54 -17.18 28.01
C ASN A 38 18.66 -15.68 28.30
N ALA A 39 17.67 -15.12 29.01
CA ALA A 39 17.52 -13.68 29.16
C ALA A 39 18.45 -13.14 30.26
N PRO A 40 19.14 -12.01 30.04
CA PRO A 40 19.93 -11.34 31.07
C PRO A 40 18.98 -10.62 32.04
N GLN A 41 19.49 -10.29 33.22
CA GLN A 41 18.72 -9.53 34.23
C GLN A 41 18.45 -8.07 33.80
N THR A 42 19.29 -7.50 32.94
CA THR A 42 19.18 -6.09 32.48
C THR A 42 19.57 -5.94 31.01
N LEU A 43 18.88 -5.06 30.29
CA LEU A 43 19.21 -4.65 28.92
C LEU A 43 19.42 -3.13 28.85
N PRO A 44 20.31 -2.63 27.96
CA PRO A 44 20.50 -1.20 27.73
C PRO A 44 19.32 -0.62 26.91
N TRP A 45 18.13 -0.57 27.53
CA TRP A 45 16.87 -0.21 26.86
C TRP A 45 16.92 1.15 26.14
N GLN A 46 17.47 2.17 26.80
CA GLN A 46 17.56 3.52 26.24
C GLN A 46 18.39 3.56 24.96
N LEU A 47 19.57 2.91 24.97
CA LEU A 47 20.44 2.84 23.80
C LEU A 47 19.79 2.07 22.64
N MET A 48 19.09 0.97 22.96
CA MET A 48 18.32 0.19 21.98
C MET A 48 17.22 1.03 21.33
N GLN A 49 16.43 1.78 22.12
CA GLN A 49 15.37 2.64 21.60
C GLN A 49 15.93 3.81 20.78
N GLN A 50 17.07 4.39 21.18
CA GLN A 50 17.75 5.43 20.40
C GLN A 50 18.17 4.92 19.03
N LEU A 51 18.85 3.76 18.95
CA LEU A 51 19.20 3.17 17.65
C LEU A 51 17.95 2.81 16.85
N PHE A 52 16.95 2.19 17.49
CA PHE A 52 15.70 1.82 16.82
C PHE A 52 15.01 3.04 16.19
N GLY A 53 14.90 4.15 16.94
CA GLY A 53 14.34 5.40 16.44
C GLY A 53 15.16 6.01 15.30
N ALA A 54 16.49 5.88 15.34
CA ALA A 54 17.36 6.32 14.25
C ALA A 54 17.20 5.47 12.98
N LEU A 55 17.07 4.15 13.12
CA LEU A 55 16.88 3.23 12.00
C LEU A 55 15.46 3.28 11.42
N PHE A 56 14.45 3.46 12.27
CA PHE A 56 13.03 3.36 11.93
C PHE A 56 12.24 4.55 12.50
N PRO A 57 12.46 5.78 12.01
CA PRO A 57 11.86 6.99 12.58
C PRO A 57 10.33 7.04 12.48
N ALA A 58 9.73 6.24 11.59
CA ALA A 58 8.28 6.14 11.44
C ALA A 58 7.64 5.06 12.33
N ALA A 59 8.43 4.24 13.01
CA ALA A 59 7.93 3.17 13.87
C ALA A 59 7.81 3.67 15.33
N PRO A 60 6.73 3.29 16.06
CA PRO A 60 6.57 3.71 17.43
C PRO A 60 7.64 3.06 18.33
N LEU A 61 8.14 3.83 19.30
CA LEU A 61 9.00 3.32 20.36
C LEU A 61 8.18 2.49 21.34
N LEU A 62 8.80 1.49 21.95
CA LEU A 62 8.17 0.70 23.01
C LEU A 62 8.54 1.26 24.39
N SER A 63 7.63 1.15 25.36
CA SER A 63 7.90 1.42 26.76
C SER A 63 8.77 0.32 27.38
N GLU A 64 9.65 0.68 28.32
CA GLU A 64 10.44 -0.31 29.06
C GLU A 64 9.48 -1.25 29.83
N PRO A 65 9.64 -2.57 29.72
CA PRO A 65 8.77 -3.52 30.42
C PRO A 65 8.94 -3.40 31.95
N GLU A 66 7.83 -3.47 32.70
CA GLU A 66 7.85 -3.50 34.16
C GLU A 66 8.55 -4.77 34.67
N ARG A 67 9.53 -4.61 35.57
CA ARG A 67 10.49 -5.64 36.01
C ARG A 67 9.93 -6.65 37.04
N SER A 68 8.68 -7.09 36.90
CA SER A 68 8.18 -8.21 37.72
C SER A 68 8.70 -9.55 37.17
N ASN A 69 9.29 -10.36 38.05
CA ASN A 69 10.38 -11.32 37.74
C ASN A 69 9.97 -12.64 37.04
N GLU A 70 8.93 -12.64 36.20
CA GLU A 70 8.56 -13.81 35.37
C GLU A 70 8.29 -13.47 33.89
N ASP A 71 8.30 -12.19 33.49
CA ASP A 71 7.89 -11.76 32.14
C ASP A 71 9.03 -11.18 31.27
N THR A 72 10.26 -11.14 31.78
CA THR A 72 11.43 -10.56 31.08
C THR A 72 11.71 -11.25 29.75
N ALA A 73 11.73 -12.59 29.70
CA ALA A 73 12.01 -13.34 28.48
C ALA A 73 10.99 -13.07 27.37
N ALA A 74 9.69 -13.07 27.71
CA ALA A 74 8.64 -12.76 26.76
C ALA A 74 8.67 -11.28 26.32
N ALA A 75 8.99 -10.36 27.23
CA ALA A 75 9.16 -8.94 26.90
C ALA A 75 10.31 -8.70 25.90
N VAL A 76 11.44 -9.38 26.09
CA VAL A 76 12.57 -9.31 25.14
C VAL A 76 12.21 -9.91 23.79
N VAL A 77 11.49 -11.03 23.76
CA VAL A 77 11.00 -11.58 22.49
C VAL A 77 9.98 -10.65 21.83
N ARG A 78 9.10 -9.97 22.59
CA ARG A 78 8.19 -8.95 22.06
C ARG A 78 8.97 -7.78 21.42
N LEU A 79 10.05 -7.32 22.06
CA LEU A 79 10.94 -6.31 21.48
C LEU A 79 11.55 -6.80 20.14
N ALA A 80 12.02 -8.04 20.09
CA ALA A 80 12.57 -8.61 18.85
C ALA A 80 11.51 -8.69 17.73
N LEU A 81 10.28 -9.10 18.05
CA LEU A 81 9.17 -9.15 17.10
C LEU A 81 8.82 -7.75 16.58
N HIS A 82 8.87 -6.74 17.44
CA HIS A 82 8.67 -5.34 17.05
C HIS A 82 9.75 -4.86 16.07
N TRP A 83 11.02 -5.14 16.35
CA TRP A 83 12.14 -4.84 15.45
C TRP A 83 12.00 -5.56 14.11
N ALA A 84 11.63 -6.84 14.14
CA ALA A 84 11.39 -7.63 12.94
C ALA A 84 10.21 -7.10 12.10
N CYS A 85 9.16 -6.55 12.72
CA CYS A 85 8.08 -5.88 11.99
C CYS A 85 8.55 -4.54 11.39
N ALA A 86 9.26 -3.73 12.18
CA ALA A 86 9.73 -2.41 11.75
C ALA A 86 10.67 -2.48 10.54
N ILE A 87 11.61 -3.44 10.52
CA ILE A 87 12.51 -3.62 9.37
C ILE A 87 11.77 -4.13 8.13
N GLN A 88 10.75 -4.99 8.29
CA GLN A 88 9.90 -5.40 7.17
C GLN A 88 9.10 -4.21 6.61
N HIS A 89 8.56 -3.34 7.48
CA HIS A 89 7.86 -2.12 7.05
C HIS A 89 8.77 -1.14 6.33
N ALA A 90 9.96 -0.91 6.86
CA ALA A 90 10.96 -0.02 6.26
C ALA A 90 11.46 -0.57 4.91
N ALA A 91 11.47 -1.89 4.72
CA ALA A 91 11.71 -2.54 3.44
C ALA A 91 10.52 -2.44 2.44
N GLY A 92 9.37 -1.90 2.86
CA GLY A 92 8.18 -1.77 2.02
C GLY A 92 7.30 -3.03 1.94
N LEU A 93 7.52 -4.02 2.82
CA LEU A 93 6.69 -5.23 2.86
C LEU A 93 5.32 -4.93 3.51
N PRO A 94 4.21 -5.45 2.96
CA PRO A 94 2.86 -5.19 3.49
C PRO A 94 2.56 -6.08 4.70
N VAL A 95 3.29 -5.85 5.79
CA VAL A 95 3.04 -6.43 7.10
C VAL A 95 2.29 -5.37 7.91
N PHE A 96 1.13 -5.67 8.46
CA PHE A 96 0.33 -4.69 9.21
C PHE A 96 -0.25 -5.27 10.50
N ALA A 97 -0.47 -6.59 10.54
CA ALA A 97 -0.93 -7.27 11.73
C ALA A 97 0.11 -7.18 12.87
N THR A 98 -0.38 -7.30 14.10
CA THR A 98 0.45 -7.32 15.30
C THR A 98 1.03 -8.74 15.52
N PRO A 99 2.34 -8.88 15.80
CA PRO A 99 2.92 -10.17 16.16
C PRO A 99 2.38 -10.68 17.50
N GLN A 100 2.38 -12.00 17.68
CA GLN A 100 1.82 -12.65 18.87
C GLN A 100 2.85 -13.51 19.58
N VAL A 101 2.86 -13.45 20.91
CA VAL A 101 3.52 -14.46 21.76
C VAL A 101 2.46 -15.50 22.13
N LEU A 102 2.61 -16.71 21.62
CA LEU A 102 1.59 -17.76 21.68
C LEU A 102 1.67 -18.57 22.98
N ALA A 103 2.89 -18.88 23.41
CA ALA A 103 3.13 -19.68 24.60
C ALA A 103 4.55 -19.47 25.12
N ARG A 104 4.73 -19.74 26.41
CA ARG A 104 6.02 -19.76 27.09
C ARG A 104 6.21 -21.10 27.81
N GLN A 105 7.43 -21.61 27.82
CA GLN A 105 7.81 -22.82 28.55
C GLN A 105 9.20 -22.64 29.15
N ALA A 106 9.30 -22.73 30.48
CA ALA A 106 10.59 -22.80 31.16
C ALA A 106 11.26 -24.15 30.90
N LEU A 107 12.57 -24.15 30.69
CA LEU A 107 13.38 -25.33 30.45
C LEU A 107 14.25 -25.67 31.67
N PRO A 108 14.64 -26.94 31.86
CA PRO A 108 15.43 -27.37 33.02
C PRO A 108 16.79 -26.68 33.16
N ASN A 109 17.35 -26.17 32.06
CA ASN A 109 18.61 -25.44 32.02
C ASN A 109 18.48 -23.93 32.35
N GLY A 110 17.30 -23.47 32.78
CA GLY A 110 17.02 -22.06 33.09
C GLY A 110 16.66 -21.21 31.88
N ALA A 111 16.74 -21.74 30.65
CA ALA A 111 16.29 -21.04 29.46
C ALA A 111 14.76 -21.04 29.35
N VAL A 112 14.21 -20.12 28.57
CA VAL A 112 12.78 -20.05 28.25
C VAL A 112 12.60 -20.30 26.76
N LEU A 113 11.64 -21.16 26.41
CA LEU A 113 11.16 -21.34 25.05
C LEU A 113 9.91 -20.47 24.84
N VAL A 114 9.96 -19.57 23.87
CA VAL A 114 8.85 -18.68 23.52
C VAL A 114 8.35 -19.03 22.11
N ARG A 115 7.09 -19.46 22.02
CA ARG A 115 6.41 -19.68 20.73
C ARG A 115 5.84 -18.36 20.24
N VAL A 116 6.10 -18.00 18.99
CA VAL A 116 5.70 -16.72 18.39
C VAL A 116 5.01 -16.91 17.06
N ALA A 117 4.14 -15.97 16.71
CA ALA A 117 3.65 -15.74 15.36
C ALA A 117 4.08 -14.36 14.89
N LEU A 118 4.97 -14.31 13.89
CA LEU A 118 5.45 -13.08 13.27
C LEU A 118 4.73 -12.91 11.92
N PRO A 119 3.86 -11.90 11.74
CA PRO A 119 3.18 -11.65 10.48
C PRO A 119 4.18 -11.33 9.38
N ALA A 120 3.95 -11.91 8.21
CA ALA A 120 4.81 -11.76 7.06
C ALA A 120 4.12 -12.18 5.78
N THR A 121 4.56 -11.62 4.66
CA THR A 121 4.11 -12.05 3.32
C THR A 121 4.96 -13.19 2.76
N HIS A 122 6.21 -13.32 3.24
CA HIS A 122 7.15 -14.33 2.77
C HIS A 122 7.92 -14.93 3.95
N ALA A 123 7.96 -16.26 4.03
CA ALA A 123 8.60 -16.99 5.13
C ALA A 123 10.09 -16.64 5.33
N ARG A 124 10.85 -16.56 4.22
CA ARG A 124 12.30 -16.28 4.28
C ARG A 124 12.60 -14.85 4.74
N ALA A 125 11.83 -13.87 4.25
CA ALA A 125 11.94 -12.48 4.71
C ALA A 125 11.63 -12.36 6.21
N ALA A 126 10.58 -13.03 6.67
CA ALA A 126 10.21 -13.05 8.09
C ALA A 126 11.33 -13.63 8.95
N LEU A 127 11.90 -14.77 8.52
CA LEU A 127 12.98 -15.43 9.24
C LEU A 127 14.24 -14.56 9.28
N GLN A 128 14.61 -13.94 8.15
CA GLN A 128 15.75 -13.04 8.09
C GLN A 128 15.57 -11.80 8.99
N ALA A 129 14.36 -11.20 8.98
CA ALA A 129 14.02 -10.08 9.84
C ALA A 129 14.05 -10.47 11.32
N LEU A 130 13.49 -11.64 11.67
CA LEU A 130 13.52 -12.16 13.03
C LEU A 130 14.95 -12.43 13.48
N THR A 131 15.73 -13.19 12.72
CA THR A 131 17.13 -13.50 13.05
C THR A 131 17.95 -12.24 13.24
N TRP A 132 17.84 -11.26 12.33
CA TRP A 132 18.50 -9.96 12.48
C TRP A 132 18.11 -9.27 13.80
N ALA A 133 16.82 -9.27 14.16
CA ALA A 133 16.36 -8.67 15.41
C ALA A 133 16.92 -9.41 16.64
N LEU A 134 16.89 -10.75 16.66
CA LEU A 134 17.45 -11.54 17.76
C LEU A 134 18.96 -11.30 17.92
N ASP A 135 19.71 -11.36 16.82
CA ASP A 135 21.16 -11.18 16.81
C ASP A 135 21.55 -9.76 17.25
N SER A 136 20.78 -8.76 16.81
CA SER A 136 20.99 -7.36 17.21
C SER A 136 20.81 -7.17 18.71
N LEU A 137 19.75 -7.73 19.29
CA LEU A 137 19.51 -7.64 20.73
C LEU A 137 20.58 -8.39 21.54
N CYS A 138 21.05 -9.54 21.05
CA CYS A 138 22.17 -10.27 21.69
C CYS A 138 23.47 -9.47 21.63
N ALA A 139 23.77 -8.81 20.49
CA ALA A 139 24.95 -7.98 20.33
C ALA A 139 24.96 -6.81 21.32
N PHE A 140 23.82 -6.14 21.51
CA PHE A 140 23.67 -5.08 22.51
C PHE A 140 23.84 -5.57 23.94
N ALA A 141 23.34 -6.77 24.25
CA ALA A 141 23.50 -7.35 25.57
C ALA A 141 24.95 -7.74 25.89
N ALA A 142 25.74 -8.11 24.86
CA ALA A 142 27.15 -8.46 25.01
C ALA A 142 28.08 -7.22 25.04
N HIS A 143 27.90 -6.28 24.10
CA HIS A 143 28.81 -5.15 23.89
C HIS A 143 28.06 -3.88 23.48
N ALA A 144 27.34 -3.27 24.43
CA ALA A 144 26.52 -2.09 24.17
C ALA A 144 27.29 -0.94 23.48
N ASP A 145 28.54 -0.70 23.87
CA ASP A 145 29.35 0.43 23.37
C ASP A 145 29.76 0.31 21.89
N THR A 146 29.88 -0.92 21.36
CA THR A 146 30.35 -1.18 19.98
C THR A 146 29.26 -1.75 19.07
N ALA A 147 28.15 -2.24 19.62
CA ALA A 147 27.08 -2.88 18.87
C ALA A 147 26.36 -1.94 17.88
N THR A 148 26.24 -0.64 18.20
CA THR A 148 25.44 0.32 17.43
C THR A 148 25.80 0.37 15.95
N ALA A 149 27.10 0.52 15.64
CA ALA A 149 27.57 0.61 14.26
C ALA A 149 27.38 -0.71 13.49
N GLN A 150 27.65 -1.84 14.15
CA GLN A 150 27.48 -3.18 13.59
C GLN A 150 26.00 -3.45 13.27
N VAL A 151 25.10 -3.19 14.22
CA VAL A 151 23.66 -3.40 14.06
C VAL A 151 23.10 -2.53 12.94
N ALA A 152 23.52 -1.26 12.84
CA ALA A 152 23.11 -0.37 11.76
C ALA A 152 23.56 -0.88 10.37
N ALA A 153 24.80 -1.38 10.25
CA ALA A 153 25.30 -1.96 9.01
C ALA A 153 24.53 -3.22 8.61
N GLN A 154 24.27 -4.11 9.58
CA GLN A 154 23.48 -5.33 9.37
C GLN A 154 22.02 -5.01 9.02
N ALA A 155 21.42 -4.00 9.64
CA ALA A 155 20.07 -3.52 9.32
C ALA A 155 20.00 -3.04 7.87
N THR A 156 20.99 -2.26 7.42
CA THR A 156 21.07 -1.78 6.03
C THR A 156 21.15 -2.93 5.02
N ALA A 157 21.97 -3.94 5.31
CA ALA A 157 22.07 -5.13 4.47
C ALA A 157 20.76 -5.93 4.45
N CYS A 158 20.14 -6.13 5.61
CA CYS A 158 18.86 -6.82 5.74
C CYS A 158 17.75 -6.07 4.97
N LEU A 159 17.62 -4.76 5.16
CA LEU A 159 16.67 -3.91 4.43
C LEU A 159 16.79 -4.06 2.92
N LYS A 160 18.01 -4.05 2.38
CA LYS A 160 18.26 -4.18 0.95
C LYS A 160 17.79 -5.53 0.40
N GLU A 161 17.96 -6.61 1.15
CA GLU A 161 17.49 -7.94 0.74
C GLU A 161 15.97 -8.08 0.85
N LEU A 162 15.38 -7.57 1.93
CA LEU A 162 13.92 -7.59 2.14
C LEU A 162 13.19 -6.75 1.08
N ALA A 163 13.73 -5.59 0.71
CA ALA A 163 13.11 -4.68 -0.27
C ALA A 163 12.94 -5.30 -1.66
N LYS A 164 13.70 -6.35 -2.01
CA LYS A 164 13.53 -7.09 -3.27
C LYS A 164 12.20 -7.83 -3.37
N GLN A 165 11.53 -8.07 -2.23
CA GLN A 165 10.25 -8.77 -2.14
C GLN A 165 9.07 -7.82 -1.94
N ALA A 166 9.33 -6.50 -1.90
CA ALA A 166 8.28 -5.50 -1.72
C ALA A 166 7.47 -5.28 -3.01
N PRO A 167 6.17 -4.97 -2.88
CA PRO A 167 5.37 -4.47 -4.00
C PRO A 167 6.00 -3.22 -4.61
N THR A 168 5.76 -3.01 -5.90
CA THR A 168 6.29 -1.85 -6.62
C THR A 168 5.30 -0.69 -6.63
N GLY A 169 5.83 0.53 -6.72
CA GLY A 169 5.03 1.76 -6.76
C GLY A 169 4.55 2.22 -5.39
N SER A 170 4.15 3.48 -5.31
CA SER A 170 3.74 4.13 -4.07
C SER A 170 2.29 3.83 -3.66
N ASN A 171 1.39 3.62 -4.63
CA ASN A 171 -0.03 3.45 -4.37
C ASN A 171 -0.33 2.09 -3.71
N THR A 172 0.28 1.00 -4.19
CA THR A 172 -0.06 -0.37 -3.79
C THR A 172 0.04 -0.56 -2.28
N LEU A 173 1.16 -0.23 -1.65
CA LEU A 173 1.33 -0.39 -0.21
C LEU A 173 0.32 0.45 0.59
N ARG A 174 -0.09 1.61 0.07
CA ARG A 174 -1.05 2.52 0.72
C ARG A 174 -2.48 2.00 0.61
N PHE A 175 -2.87 1.43 -0.53
CA PHE A 175 -4.15 0.71 -0.64
C PHE A 175 -4.20 -0.49 0.30
N LEU A 176 -3.13 -1.30 0.37
CA LEU A 176 -3.08 -2.47 1.26
C LEU A 176 -3.17 -2.05 2.74
N ARG A 177 -2.51 -0.96 3.13
CA ARG A 177 -2.63 -0.38 4.47
C ARG A 177 -4.05 0.10 4.75
N ALA A 178 -4.64 0.88 3.85
CA ALA A 178 -6.01 1.39 4.00
C ALA A 178 -7.05 0.26 4.11
N ALA A 179 -6.88 -0.82 3.33
CA ALA A 179 -7.72 -2.01 3.41
C ALA A 179 -7.56 -2.71 4.77
N HIS A 180 -6.33 -2.85 5.26
CA HIS A 180 -6.07 -3.43 6.58
C HIS A 180 -6.73 -2.63 7.70
N GLU A 181 -6.57 -1.30 7.71
CA GLU A 181 -7.16 -0.39 8.71
C GLU A 181 -8.70 -0.45 8.71
N ARG A 182 -9.31 -0.71 7.54
CA ARG A 182 -10.77 -0.90 7.38
C ARG A 182 -11.25 -2.33 7.66
N GLY A 183 -10.35 -3.25 7.95
CA GLY A 183 -10.68 -4.67 8.10
C GLY A 183 -11.19 -5.32 6.79
N MET A 184 -10.89 -4.72 5.64
CA MET A 184 -11.19 -5.28 4.32
C MET A 184 -10.18 -6.39 3.99
N PRO A 185 -10.63 -7.56 3.54
CA PRO A 185 -9.71 -8.62 3.16
C PRO A 185 -8.96 -8.22 1.89
N TRP A 186 -7.72 -8.67 1.79
CA TRP A 186 -6.92 -8.52 0.59
C TRP A 186 -5.93 -9.68 0.46
N ARG A 187 -5.47 -9.93 -0.76
CA ARG A 187 -4.37 -10.88 -1.05
C ARG A 187 -3.63 -10.50 -2.33
N ALA A 188 -2.39 -10.96 -2.44
CA ALA A 188 -1.66 -10.89 -3.70
C ALA A 188 -2.20 -11.94 -4.69
N LEU A 189 -2.32 -11.58 -5.97
CA LEU A 189 -2.65 -12.53 -7.05
C LEU A 189 -1.40 -12.96 -7.80
N ALA A 190 -0.81 -12.03 -8.54
CA ALA A 190 0.40 -12.24 -9.32
C ALA A 190 1.07 -10.89 -9.62
N GLY A 191 2.40 -10.87 -9.65
CA GLY A 191 3.16 -9.65 -9.88
C GLY A 191 2.78 -8.56 -8.88
N ASN A 192 2.35 -7.40 -9.37
CA ASN A 192 1.94 -6.25 -8.56
C ASN A 192 0.41 -6.10 -8.41
N VAL A 193 -0.35 -7.14 -8.78
CA VAL A 193 -1.82 -7.14 -8.75
C VAL A 193 -2.33 -7.73 -7.43
N PHE A 194 -3.24 -7.03 -6.80
CA PHE A 194 -3.85 -7.41 -5.53
C PHE A 194 -5.36 -7.47 -5.65
N GLU A 195 -5.95 -8.47 -5.01
CA GLU A 195 -7.39 -8.58 -4.83
C GLU A 195 -7.78 -7.97 -3.48
N PHE A 196 -8.87 -7.21 -3.48
CA PHE A 196 -9.50 -6.63 -2.30
C PHE A 196 -10.94 -7.12 -2.25
N GLY A 197 -11.41 -7.56 -1.08
CA GLY A 197 -12.71 -8.17 -0.92
C GLY A 197 -12.73 -9.69 -1.15
N HIS A 198 -13.91 -10.28 -1.06
CA HIS A 198 -14.18 -11.71 -1.24
C HIS A 198 -15.36 -11.91 -2.20
N GLY A 199 -15.29 -12.98 -2.98
CA GLY A 199 -16.37 -13.49 -3.81
C GLY A 199 -16.95 -12.42 -4.74
N ILE A 200 -18.25 -12.21 -4.66
CA ILE A 200 -18.99 -11.22 -5.47
C ILE A 200 -18.57 -9.76 -5.21
N HIS A 201 -17.94 -9.50 -4.06
CA HIS A 201 -17.44 -8.17 -3.70
C HIS A 201 -15.97 -7.97 -4.04
N ALA A 202 -15.25 -9.00 -4.48
CA ALA A 202 -13.84 -8.92 -4.82
C ALA A 202 -13.59 -7.96 -6.00
N ARG A 203 -12.53 -7.17 -5.90
CA ARG A 203 -12.04 -6.25 -6.93
C ARG A 203 -10.54 -6.34 -7.04
N TRP A 204 -10.00 -6.19 -8.25
CA TRP A 204 -8.56 -6.23 -8.48
C TRP A 204 -7.98 -4.85 -8.74
N LEU A 205 -6.81 -4.58 -8.15
CA LEU A 205 -6.06 -3.36 -8.39
C LEU A 205 -4.61 -3.67 -8.76
N ASP A 206 -4.09 -2.92 -9.73
CA ASP A 206 -2.66 -2.73 -9.96
C ASP A 206 -2.33 -1.25 -9.81
N SER A 207 -1.72 -0.90 -8.67
CA SER A 207 -1.54 0.49 -8.25
C SER A 207 -2.89 1.22 -8.20
N SER A 208 -3.21 2.09 -9.17
CA SER A 208 -4.48 2.82 -9.29
C SER A 208 -5.32 2.40 -10.51
N PHE A 209 -4.95 1.34 -11.22
CA PHE A 209 -5.88 0.69 -12.14
C PHE A 209 -6.77 -0.25 -11.36
N THR A 210 -8.06 -0.27 -11.70
CA THR A 210 -9.02 -1.24 -11.19
C THR A 210 -9.38 -2.25 -12.29
N ASP A 211 -10.09 -3.32 -11.92
CA ASP A 211 -10.70 -4.25 -12.88
C ASP A 211 -11.84 -3.65 -13.72
N GLN A 212 -12.21 -2.39 -13.46
CA GLN A 212 -13.18 -1.62 -14.25
C GLN A 212 -12.50 -0.64 -15.21
N THR A 213 -11.19 -0.37 -15.06
CA THR A 213 -10.49 0.55 -15.93
C THR A 213 -10.50 0.05 -17.37
N SER A 214 -11.06 0.85 -18.29
CA SER A 214 -11.05 0.54 -19.71
C SER A 214 -9.62 0.43 -20.23
N GLN A 215 -9.21 -0.75 -20.70
CA GLN A 215 -7.88 -0.94 -21.31
C GLN A 215 -7.71 -0.03 -22.55
N ILE A 216 -8.78 0.16 -23.33
CA ILE A 216 -8.79 1.08 -24.47
C ILE A 216 -8.61 2.52 -23.98
N GLY A 217 -9.34 2.92 -22.93
CA GLY A 217 -9.25 4.23 -22.30
C GLY A 217 -7.85 4.54 -21.76
N ALA A 218 -7.29 3.61 -20.99
CA ALA A 218 -5.94 3.69 -20.46
C ALA A 218 -4.88 3.74 -21.58
N GLY A 219 -5.08 2.98 -22.66
CA GLY A 219 -4.22 3.03 -23.85
C GLY A 219 -4.24 4.38 -24.55
N LEU A 220 -5.42 4.98 -24.70
CA LEU A 220 -5.57 6.34 -25.25
C LEU A 220 -4.91 7.38 -24.34
N ALA A 221 -5.15 7.31 -23.03
CA ALA A 221 -4.60 8.22 -22.03
C ALA A 221 -3.05 8.23 -22.02
N ARG A 222 -2.41 7.06 -22.20
CA ARG A 222 -0.94 6.93 -22.29
C ARG A 222 -0.34 7.62 -23.51
N ASN A 223 -1.12 7.87 -24.55
CA ASN A 223 -0.67 8.57 -25.74
C ASN A 223 -1.22 10.00 -25.74
N LYS A 224 -0.37 10.97 -25.38
CA LYS A 224 -0.78 12.39 -25.25
C LYS A 224 -1.41 12.96 -26.52
N PHE A 225 -1.01 12.50 -27.69
CA PHE A 225 -1.60 12.93 -28.96
C PHE A 225 -3.02 12.36 -29.15
N HIS A 226 -3.22 11.05 -28.94
CA HIS A 226 -4.55 10.43 -29.09
C HIS A 226 -5.51 10.91 -28.00
N ALA A 227 -5.06 11.00 -26.74
CA ALA A 227 -5.87 11.56 -25.65
C ALA A 227 -6.37 12.97 -26.01
N ALA A 228 -5.48 13.85 -26.45
CA ALA A 228 -5.85 15.20 -26.81
C ALA A 228 -6.77 15.28 -28.05
N GLN A 229 -6.66 14.35 -29.01
CA GLN A 229 -7.64 14.25 -30.11
C GLN A 229 -9.05 13.91 -29.61
N VAL A 230 -9.17 12.93 -28.71
CA VAL A 230 -10.46 12.53 -28.12
C VAL A 230 -11.06 13.67 -27.30
N LEU A 231 -10.25 14.29 -26.43
CA LEU A 231 -10.67 15.43 -25.61
C LEU A 231 -11.15 16.60 -26.48
N ARG A 232 -10.41 16.95 -27.54
CA ARG A 232 -10.80 18.00 -28.49
C ARG A 232 -12.12 17.67 -29.20
N ALA A 233 -12.31 16.42 -29.64
CA ALA A 233 -13.57 15.99 -30.26
C ALA A 233 -14.77 16.08 -29.30
N CYS A 234 -14.52 16.01 -27.98
CA CYS A 234 -15.54 16.22 -26.94
C CYS A 234 -15.72 17.70 -26.53
N GLY A 235 -15.11 18.64 -27.26
CA GLY A 235 -15.17 20.07 -26.98
C GLY A 235 -14.41 20.49 -25.72
N LEU A 236 -13.40 19.72 -25.31
CA LEU A 236 -12.57 20.03 -24.15
C LEU A 236 -11.30 20.77 -24.58
N PRO A 237 -10.88 21.81 -23.83
CA PRO A 237 -9.71 22.59 -24.16
C PRO A 237 -8.43 21.78 -23.92
N VAL A 238 -7.65 21.63 -24.99
CA VAL A 238 -6.32 21.02 -24.97
C VAL A 238 -5.38 21.88 -25.81
N PRO A 239 -4.06 21.90 -25.51
CA PRO A 239 -3.11 22.64 -26.34
C PRO A 239 -3.18 22.22 -27.81
N THR A 240 -3.13 23.21 -28.71
CA THR A 240 -2.98 22.96 -30.14
C THR A 240 -1.62 22.34 -30.38
N HIS A 241 -1.59 21.22 -31.10
CA HIS A 241 -0.39 20.40 -31.21
C HIS A 241 -0.22 19.78 -32.61
N ARG A 242 1.02 19.47 -32.94
CA ARG A 242 1.47 18.85 -34.20
C ARG A 242 2.52 17.78 -33.88
N ARG A 243 2.58 16.74 -34.72
CA ARG A 243 3.60 15.69 -34.59
C ARG A 243 4.93 16.17 -35.17
N GLY A 244 6.04 15.97 -34.47
CA GLY A 244 7.40 16.13 -34.98
C GLY A 244 8.06 14.76 -35.14
N ARG A 245 7.92 14.08 -36.29
CA ARG A 245 8.59 12.78 -36.48
C ARG A 245 10.07 12.92 -36.86
N SER A 246 10.45 14.09 -37.34
CA SER A 246 11.82 14.51 -37.66
C SER A 246 12.03 15.94 -37.16
N LEU A 247 13.29 16.38 -37.09
CA LEU A 247 13.63 17.76 -36.74
C LEU A 247 12.97 18.74 -37.72
N ALA A 248 13.02 18.46 -39.02
CA ALA A 248 12.35 19.28 -40.04
C ALA A 248 10.85 19.45 -39.77
N GLN A 249 10.14 18.37 -39.43
CA GLN A 249 8.72 18.45 -39.08
C GLN A 249 8.47 19.20 -37.77
N ALA A 250 9.37 19.10 -36.79
CA ALA A 250 9.25 19.84 -35.53
C ALA A 250 9.42 21.35 -35.75
N LEU A 251 10.36 21.76 -36.61
CA LEU A 251 10.57 23.16 -36.99
C LEU A 251 9.42 23.70 -37.84
N GLU A 252 8.89 22.90 -38.77
CA GLU A 252 7.70 23.25 -39.53
C GLU A 252 6.49 23.43 -38.60
N ALA A 253 6.28 22.51 -37.66
CA ALA A 253 5.25 22.63 -36.64
C ALA A 253 5.42 23.89 -35.79
N ALA A 254 6.66 24.24 -35.43
CA ALA A 254 6.95 25.45 -34.67
C ALA A 254 6.58 26.72 -35.44
N ALA A 255 6.92 26.78 -36.73
CA ALA A 255 6.54 27.89 -37.60
C ALA A 255 5.01 28.04 -37.73
N GLN A 256 4.28 26.92 -37.81
CA GLN A 256 2.81 26.93 -37.92
C GLN A 256 2.10 27.31 -36.61
N LEU A 257 2.61 26.86 -35.46
CA LEU A 257 1.99 27.10 -34.15
C LEU A 257 2.37 28.47 -33.55
N GLY A 258 3.53 28.99 -33.92
CA GLY A 258 4.12 30.21 -33.37
C GLY A 258 4.58 30.06 -31.91
N TYR A 259 5.49 30.92 -31.47
CA TYR A 259 6.05 30.90 -30.12
C TYR A 259 5.13 31.55 -29.07
N PRO A 260 5.26 31.22 -27.77
CA PRO A 260 6.10 30.16 -27.21
C PRO A 260 5.53 28.74 -27.39
N LEU A 261 6.41 27.74 -27.31
CA LEU A 261 6.10 26.33 -27.58
C LEU A 261 6.58 25.37 -26.49
N VAL A 262 6.05 24.16 -26.54
CA VAL A 262 6.49 23.00 -25.75
C VAL A 262 6.86 21.86 -26.70
N VAL A 263 7.97 21.20 -26.44
CA VAL A 263 8.40 19.96 -27.12
C VAL A 263 8.44 18.83 -26.08
N LYS A 264 7.74 17.73 -26.36
CA LYS A 264 7.68 16.58 -25.44
C LYS A 264 7.50 15.23 -26.15
N PRO A 265 7.98 14.11 -25.57
CA PRO A 265 7.58 12.77 -25.98
C PRO A 265 6.06 12.55 -25.80
N MET A 266 5.44 11.80 -26.71
CA MET A 266 4.01 11.46 -26.64
C MET A 266 3.69 10.37 -25.60
N ASP A 267 4.69 9.55 -25.28
CA ASP A 267 4.59 8.24 -24.62
C ASP A 267 5.56 8.11 -23.42
N CYS A 268 5.95 9.24 -22.82
CA CYS A 268 6.73 9.27 -21.59
C CYS A 268 5.98 10.00 -20.47
N ASP A 269 6.27 9.59 -19.24
CA ASP A 269 5.71 10.14 -18.01
C ASP A 269 6.74 10.91 -17.18
N GLY A 270 6.28 11.65 -16.18
CA GLY A 270 7.13 12.30 -15.18
C GLY A 270 7.95 13.48 -15.70
N GLY A 271 7.56 14.07 -16.84
CA GLY A 271 8.24 15.21 -17.43
C GLY A 271 9.55 14.87 -18.16
N ARG A 272 9.86 13.58 -18.38
CA ARG A 272 11.08 13.18 -19.10
C ARG A 272 11.04 13.66 -20.55
N GLY A 273 12.07 14.39 -20.95
CA GLY A 273 12.19 14.95 -22.30
C GLY A 273 11.24 16.11 -22.60
N VAL A 274 10.58 16.68 -21.60
CA VAL A 274 9.71 17.85 -21.77
C VAL A 274 10.55 19.12 -21.69
N ALA A 275 10.40 20.00 -22.68
CA ALA A 275 10.95 21.35 -22.68
C ALA A 275 9.82 22.34 -23.02
N ALA A 276 9.64 23.37 -22.20
CA ALA A 276 8.53 24.31 -22.28
C ALA A 276 9.01 25.76 -22.29
N GLY A 277 8.19 26.70 -22.77
CA GLY A 277 8.55 28.11 -22.87
C GLY A 277 9.54 28.42 -23.99
N LEU A 278 9.64 27.54 -24.99
CA LEU A 278 10.58 27.68 -26.09
C LEU A 278 10.15 28.85 -26.96
N SER A 279 11.05 29.81 -27.16
CA SER A 279 10.79 31.10 -27.81
C SER A 279 11.49 31.24 -29.16
N THR A 280 12.38 30.31 -29.51
CA THR A 280 13.15 30.35 -30.76
C THR A 280 13.22 29.00 -31.46
N ALA A 281 13.55 29.00 -32.76
CA ALA A 281 13.73 27.77 -33.54
C ALA A 281 14.92 26.93 -33.04
N ALA A 282 16.00 27.59 -32.63
CA ALA A 282 17.18 26.94 -32.07
C ALA A 282 16.85 26.22 -30.75
N GLU A 283 16.05 26.82 -29.88
CA GLU A 283 15.56 26.17 -28.65
C GLU A 283 14.68 24.95 -28.96
N VAL A 284 13.82 25.03 -29.98
CA VAL A 284 13.01 23.89 -30.44
C VAL A 284 13.88 22.75 -30.95
N GLU A 285 14.93 23.05 -31.72
CA GLU A 285 15.89 22.05 -32.20
C GLU A 285 16.59 21.34 -31.04
N GLN A 286 17.12 22.10 -30.07
CA GLN A 286 17.77 21.53 -28.88
C GLN A 286 16.80 20.67 -28.07
N ALA A 287 15.58 21.17 -27.84
CA ALA A 287 14.54 20.45 -27.13
C ALA A 287 14.13 19.17 -27.86
N PHE A 288 14.01 19.20 -29.19
CA PHE A 288 13.72 18.03 -30.01
C PHE A 288 14.82 16.97 -29.86
N MET A 289 16.09 17.36 -29.98
CA MET A 289 17.23 16.45 -29.84
C MET A 289 17.30 15.84 -28.44
N ALA A 290 16.97 16.60 -27.39
CA ALA A 290 16.88 16.10 -26.03
C ALA A 290 15.70 15.11 -25.86
N ALA A 291 14.51 15.45 -26.36
CA ALA A 291 13.33 14.60 -26.29
C ALA A 291 13.50 13.28 -27.06
N ARG A 292 14.21 13.31 -28.19
CA ARG A 292 14.51 12.14 -29.03
C ARG A 292 15.36 11.07 -28.36
N ARG A 293 16.07 11.41 -27.28
CA ARG A 293 16.79 10.43 -26.45
C ARG A 293 15.84 9.51 -25.68
N TYR A 294 14.60 9.94 -25.46
CA TYR A 294 13.59 9.19 -24.70
C TYR A 294 12.56 8.50 -25.59
N SER A 295 12.17 9.12 -26.71
CA SER A 295 11.16 8.56 -27.60
C SER A 295 11.35 8.97 -29.05
N LYS A 296 10.87 8.12 -29.97
CA LYS A 296 10.78 8.47 -31.39
C LYS A 296 9.54 9.33 -31.69
N ASN A 297 8.55 9.33 -30.83
CA ASN A 297 7.26 10.01 -31.00
C ASN A 297 7.28 11.36 -30.29
N ILE A 298 7.62 12.44 -31.00
CA ILE A 298 7.72 13.79 -30.42
C ILE A 298 6.51 14.64 -30.82
N LEU A 299 5.98 15.37 -29.85
CA LEU A 299 4.89 16.33 -29.97
C LEU A 299 5.45 17.75 -29.84
N VAL A 300 5.03 18.65 -30.72
CA VAL A 300 5.21 20.09 -30.59
C VAL A 300 3.84 20.69 -30.31
N GLU A 301 3.69 21.43 -29.23
CA GLU A 301 2.41 22.02 -28.83
C GLU A 301 2.57 23.49 -28.42
N LYS A 302 1.47 24.24 -28.50
CA LYS A 302 1.45 25.63 -28.05
C LYS A 302 1.66 25.67 -26.53
N HIS A 303 2.55 26.55 -26.07
CA HIS A 303 2.69 26.81 -24.65
C HIS A 303 1.44 27.52 -24.12
N VAL A 304 0.92 27.03 -23.00
CA VAL A 304 -0.23 27.61 -22.31
C VAL A 304 0.27 28.08 -20.96
N GLU A 305 0.05 29.36 -20.66
CA GLU A 305 0.35 29.95 -19.35
C GLU A 305 -0.73 29.56 -18.35
N GLY A 306 -0.34 29.33 -17.10
CA GLY A 306 -1.26 28.98 -16.02
C GLY A 306 -0.57 28.30 -14.86
N ARG A 307 -1.28 28.21 -13.74
CA ARG A 307 -0.89 27.39 -12.59
C ARG A 307 -1.24 25.94 -12.88
N ASP A 308 -0.43 25.03 -12.36
CA ASP A 308 -0.53 23.60 -12.62
C ASP A 308 -1.33 22.91 -11.51
N TYR A 309 -2.48 22.35 -11.88
CA TYR A 309 -3.34 21.60 -10.96
C TYR A 309 -3.48 20.15 -11.39
N ARG A 310 -3.52 19.26 -10.40
CA ARG A 310 -3.92 17.86 -10.58
C ARG A 310 -5.21 17.59 -9.86
N LEU A 311 -6.23 17.23 -10.63
CA LEU A 311 -7.54 16.81 -10.15
C LEU A 311 -7.63 15.29 -10.22
N ILE A 312 -7.88 14.64 -9.08
CA ILE A 312 -8.07 13.20 -8.98
C ILE A 312 -9.57 12.91 -8.99
N LEU A 313 -9.98 12.05 -9.92
CA LEU A 313 -11.36 11.66 -10.10
C LEU A 313 -11.52 10.17 -9.90
N PHE A 314 -12.62 9.78 -9.27
CA PHE A 314 -13.04 8.40 -9.16
C PHE A 314 -14.52 8.26 -9.47
N ASN A 315 -14.90 7.26 -10.26
CA ASN A 315 -16.28 7.01 -10.70
C ASN A 315 -17.00 8.27 -11.21
N GLY A 316 -16.27 9.07 -11.99
CA GLY A 316 -16.80 10.28 -12.62
C GLY A 316 -17.00 11.48 -11.68
N ARG A 317 -16.48 11.44 -10.45
CA ARG A 317 -16.54 12.53 -9.49
C ARG A 317 -15.15 12.98 -9.07
N LEU A 318 -14.99 14.29 -8.84
CA LEU A 318 -13.78 14.84 -8.24
C LEU A 318 -13.64 14.40 -6.77
N LEU A 319 -12.53 13.74 -6.43
CA LEU A 319 -12.20 13.36 -5.06
C LEU A 319 -11.19 14.32 -4.43
N TRP A 320 -10.23 14.80 -5.22
CA TRP A 320 -9.12 15.59 -4.69
C TRP A 320 -8.58 16.55 -5.73
N ALA A 321 -8.10 17.71 -5.28
CA ALA A 321 -7.37 18.63 -6.12
C ALA A 321 -6.14 19.17 -5.39
N ILE A 322 -5.01 19.15 -6.09
CA ILE A 322 -3.79 19.81 -5.65
C ILE A 322 -3.31 20.79 -6.71
N GLU A 323 -2.75 21.90 -6.26
CA GLU A 323 -1.81 22.66 -7.07
C GLU A 323 -0.43 22.02 -6.94
N ARG A 324 0.25 21.84 -8.06
CA ARG A 324 1.65 21.45 -8.10
C ARG A 324 2.47 22.73 -8.26
N GLN A 325 2.92 23.28 -7.14
CA GLN A 325 3.79 24.45 -7.20
C GLN A 325 5.20 24.02 -7.61
N PRO A 326 5.85 24.68 -8.58
CA PRO A 326 7.24 24.44 -8.90
C PRO A 326 8.15 24.74 -7.71
N GLY A 327 9.33 24.12 -7.68
CA GLY A 327 10.33 24.42 -6.66
C GLY A 327 10.74 25.88 -6.70
N GLY A 328 10.70 26.56 -5.56
CA GLY A 328 11.00 27.97 -5.42
C GLY A 328 10.89 28.43 -3.97
N ILE A 329 11.08 29.74 -3.78
CA ILE A 329 11.03 30.41 -2.48
C ILE A 329 10.04 31.56 -2.53
N HIS A 330 9.46 31.93 -1.40
CA HIS A 330 8.66 33.15 -1.27
C HIS A 330 9.49 34.20 -0.54
N GLY A 331 9.54 35.41 -1.08
CA GLY A 331 10.13 36.55 -0.40
C GLY A 331 9.38 36.87 0.87
N ASP A 332 10.12 37.23 1.91
CA ASP A 332 9.59 37.81 3.13
C ASP A 332 9.86 39.32 3.23
N GLY A 333 10.68 39.87 2.32
CA GLY A 333 11.09 41.27 2.32
C GLY A 333 12.31 41.57 3.19
N GLU A 334 12.87 40.57 3.86
CA GLU A 334 13.97 40.72 4.82
C GLU A 334 15.20 39.91 4.41
N HIS A 335 15.02 38.66 4.00
CA HIS A 335 16.11 37.73 3.71
C HIS A 335 16.45 37.66 2.23
N SER A 336 17.72 37.42 1.94
CA SER A 336 18.20 37.20 0.59
C SER A 336 17.66 35.89 0.00
N VAL A 337 17.66 35.79 -1.32
CA VAL A 337 17.31 34.54 -2.04
C VAL A 337 18.14 33.35 -1.54
N ALA A 338 19.43 33.54 -1.26
CA ALA A 338 20.30 32.48 -0.72
C ALA A 338 19.83 32.00 0.67
N GLU A 339 19.60 32.93 1.59
CA GLU A 339 19.15 32.62 2.96
C GLU A 339 17.79 31.93 2.97
N LEU A 340 16.83 32.42 2.16
CA LEU A 340 15.51 31.81 2.01
C LEU A 340 15.59 30.36 1.51
N LEU A 341 16.54 30.04 0.63
CA LEU A 341 16.74 28.68 0.16
C LEU A 341 17.33 27.78 1.25
N ASP A 342 18.28 28.28 2.04
CA ASP A 342 18.86 27.55 3.16
C ASP A 342 17.81 27.25 4.24
N THR A 343 16.98 28.24 4.59
CA THR A 343 15.83 28.05 5.48
C THR A 343 14.84 27.03 4.92
N LEU A 344 14.51 27.10 3.63
CA LEU A 344 13.62 26.14 2.98
C LEU A 344 14.17 24.71 3.05
N ASN A 345 15.47 24.54 2.81
CA ASN A 345 16.15 23.24 2.83
C ASN A 345 16.39 22.68 4.23
N ALA A 346 16.32 23.51 5.27
CA ALA A 346 16.38 23.09 6.67
C ALA A 346 15.09 22.35 7.13
N ASP A 347 14.02 22.37 6.34
CA ASP A 347 12.80 21.58 6.61
C ASP A 347 13.14 20.07 6.70
N PRO A 348 12.87 19.39 7.83
CA PRO A 348 13.22 17.98 8.01
C PRO A 348 12.50 17.03 7.04
N ARG A 349 11.44 17.50 6.37
CA ARG A 349 10.74 16.75 5.31
C ARG A 349 11.55 16.73 4.00
N ARG A 350 12.48 17.67 3.81
CA ARG A 350 13.33 17.76 2.61
C ARG A 350 14.60 16.93 2.78
N GLY A 351 14.90 16.12 1.78
CA GLY A 351 16.12 15.31 1.78
C GLY A 351 16.54 14.85 0.39
N VAL A 352 17.79 14.40 0.30
CA VAL A 352 18.37 13.87 -0.95
C VAL A 352 17.99 12.41 -1.22
N HIS A 353 17.64 11.66 -0.18
CA HIS A 353 17.29 10.26 -0.27
C HIS A 353 15.94 10.05 -0.98
N SER A 354 15.76 8.91 -1.65
CA SER A 354 14.54 8.61 -2.41
C SER A 354 13.27 8.65 -1.55
N THR A 355 13.38 8.26 -0.28
CA THR A 355 12.28 8.20 0.71
C THR A 355 11.87 9.54 1.30
N ALA A 356 12.66 10.60 1.12
CA ALA A 356 12.33 11.93 1.63
C ALA A 356 11.02 12.45 1.01
N ALA A 357 10.13 13.00 1.85
CA ALA A 357 8.81 13.47 1.47
C ALA A 357 8.87 14.64 0.47
N LEU A 358 9.86 15.52 0.64
CA LEU A 358 10.18 16.60 -0.28
C LEU A 358 11.67 16.51 -0.66
N LYS A 359 12.06 17.11 -1.78
CA LYS A 359 13.47 17.18 -2.21
C LYS A 359 14.07 18.54 -1.90
N THR A 360 15.34 18.54 -1.52
CA THR A 360 16.10 19.78 -1.38
C THR A 360 16.30 20.43 -2.73
N LEU A 361 16.34 21.76 -2.74
CA LEU A 361 16.67 22.56 -3.92
C LEU A 361 18.15 22.90 -3.92
N LYS A 362 18.75 22.94 -5.12
CA LYS A 362 20.17 23.26 -5.32
C LYS A 362 20.32 24.41 -6.29
N TRP A 363 21.39 25.18 -6.11
CA TRP A 363 21.88 26.21 -7.03
C TRP A 363 22.57 25.60 -8.27
N ASP A 364 21.81 24.83 -9.04
CA ASP A 364 22.21 24.33 -10.34
C ASP A 364 21.98 25.38 -11.45
N ASP A 365 22.38 25.03 -12.68
CA ASP A 365 22.28 25.93 -13.83
C ASP A 365 20.84 26.34 -14.13
N GLU A 366 19.85 25.45 -13.88
CA GLU A 366 18.42 25.76 -14.04
C GLU A 366 17.98 26.83 -13.03
N ALA A 367 18.30 26.66 -11.74
CA ALA A 367 17.95 27.66 -10.72
C ALA A 367 18.58 29.02 -11.03
N LYS A 368 19.86 29.03 -11.43
CA LYS A 368 20.58 30.27 -11.76
C LYS A 368 19.99 30.97 -12.98
N ALA A 369 19.64 30.21 -14.03
CA ALA A 369 19.02 30.76 -15.23
C ALA A 369 17.65 31.38 -14.95
N LEU A 370 16.80 30.70 -14.17
CA LEU A 370 15.48 31.22 -13.78
C LEU A 370 15.58 32.45 -12.88
N LEU A 371 16.56 32.48 -11.98
CA LEU A 371 16.82 33.63 -11.12
C LEU A 371 17.25 34.86 -11.95
N LEU A 372 18.16 34.66 -12.90
CA LEU A 372 18.60 35.70 -13.82
C LEU A 372 17.44 36.20 -14.69
N GLN A 373 16.60 35.30 -15.20
CA GLN A 373 15.40 35.64 -15.97
C GLN A 373 14.41 36.48 -15.16
N ALA A 374 14.33 36.26 -13.84
CA ALA A 374 13.52 37.07 -12.93
C ALA A 374 14.19 38.42 -12.57
N GLY A 375 15.38 38.72 -13.10
CA GLY A 375 16.13 39.94 -12.79
C GLY A 375 16.69 39.97 -11.36
N LEU A 376 16.83 38.81 -10.71
CA LEU A 376 17.30 38.68 -9.33
C LEU A 376 18.70 38.06 -9.29
N SER A 377 19.38 38.25 -8.15
CA SER A 377 20.63 37.58 -7.81
C SER A 377 20.47 36.84 -6.48
N LEU A 378 21.48 36.05 -6.10
CA LEU A 378 21.49 35.34 -4.81
C LEU A 378 21.39 36.28 -3.60
N GLN A 379 21.83 37.52 -3.76
CA GLN A 379 21.83 38.55 -2.72
C GLN A 379 20.61 39.48 -2.77
N SER A 380 19.74 39.31 -3.76
CA SER A 380 18.51 40.08 -3.84
C SER A 380 17.58 39.68 -2.69
N VAL A 381 16.87 40.65 -2.12
CA VAL A 381 15.81 40.44 -1.13
C VAL A 381 14.47 40.56 -1.84
N PRO A 382 13.76 39.45 -2.13
CA PRO A 382 12.48 39.49 -2.83
C PRO A 382 11.40 40.09 -1.92
N ALA A 383 10.44 40.82 -2.51
CA ALA A 383 9.36 41.44 -1.75
C ALA A 383 8.49 40.40 -1.05
N THR A 384 7.83 40.79 0.06
CA THR A 384 6.94 39.91 0.81
C THR A 384 5.87 39.29 -0.10
N GLY A 385 5.80 37.96 -0.13
CA GLY A 385 4.86 37.19 -0.96
C GLY A 385 5.31 36.96 -2.40
N GLN A 386 6.38 37.62 -2.88
CA GLN A 386 6.91 37.41 -4.22
C GLN A 386 7.45 35.98 -4.36
N PHE A 387 6.85 35.19 -5.24
CA PHE A 387 7.34 33.84 -5.53
C PHE A 387 8.52 33.90 -6.51
N VAL A 388 9.69 33.43 -6.07
CA VAL A 388 10.90 33.27 -6.88
C VAL A 388 11.01 31.82 -7.30
N ARG A 389 10.75 31.58 -8.59
CA ARG A 389 10.78 30.25 -9.20
C ARG A 389 12.22 29.77 -9.40
N LEU A 390 12.54 28.57 -8.93
CA LEU A 390 13.86 27.94 -9.09
C LEU A 390 13.81 26.68 -9.98
N ARG A 391 12.60 26.26 -10.38
CA ARG A 391 12.38 25.10 -11.26
C ARG A 391 11.31 25.39 -12.29
N SER A 392 11.55 24.99 -13.53
CA SER A 392 10.57 25.06 -14.60
C SER A 392 9.45 24.04 -14.39
N ALA A 393 9.76 22.82 -13.95
CA ALA A 393 8.75 21.78 -13.76
C ALA A 393 8.14 21.78 -12.35
N ALA A 394 6.81 21.67 -12.30
CA ALA A 394 6.01 21.47 -11.10
C ALA A 394 6.04 20.00 -10.60
N ASN A 395 7.23 19.52 -10.23
CA ASN A 395 7.45 18.13 -9.80
C ASN A 395 8.12 18.07 -8.42
N ILE A 396 7.57 17.27 -7.51
CA ILE A 396 8.13 17.01 -6.17
C ILE A 396 9.57 16.48 -6.27
N ALA A 397 9.86 15.64 -7.27
CA ALA A 397 11.21 15.12 -7.51
C ALA A 397 12.24 16.21 -7.83
N ARG A 398 11.78 17.40 -8.27
CA ARG A 398 12.62 18.57 -8.51
C ARG A 398 12.49 19.63 -7.41
N GLY A 399 11.85 19.32 -6.28
CA GLY A 399 11.69 20.22 -5.14
C GLY A 399 10.39 21.02 -5.11
N GLY A 400 9.46 20.75 -6.03
CA GLY A 400 8.10 21.30 -6.00
C GLY A 400 7.28 20.81 -4.81
N VAL A 401 6.17 21.50 -4.54
CA VAL A 401 5.32 21.26 -3.36
C VAL A 401 3.86 21.06 -3.81
N PRO A 402 3.17 19.99 -3.35
CA PRO A 402 1.74 19.84 -3.57
C PRO A 402 0.97 20.66 -2.53
N ILE A 403 0.08 21.55 -2.99
CA ILE A 403 -0.80 22.34 -2.13
C ILE A 403 -2.23 21.86 -2.33
N ALA A 404 -2.91 21.47 -1.24
CA ALA A 404 -4.30 21.04 -1.31
C ALA A 404 -5.21 22.25 -1.62
N VAL A 405 -6.02 22.14 -2.68
CA VAL A 405 -6.90 23.23 -3.14
C VAL A 405 -8.35 22.77 -3.36
N MET A 406 -8.72 21.58 -2.87
CA MET A 406 -10.05 20.98 -3.09
C MET A 406 -11.21 21.95 -2.79
N GLY A 407 -11.14 22.69 -1.69
CA GLY A 407 -12.19 23.67 -1.30
C GLY A 407 -12.23 24.94 -2.16
N GLN A 408 -11.28 25.14 -3.07
CA GLN A 408 -11.18 26.31 -3.94
C GLN A 408 -11.61 25.99 -5.38
N VAL A 409 -11.87 24.73 -5.73
CA VAL A 409 -12.16 24.34 -7.11
C VAL A 409 -13.52 24.88 -7.54
N HIS A 410 -13.54 25.75 -8.55
CA HIS A 410 -14.78 26.24 -9.12
C HIS A 410 -15.60 25.09 -9.74
N PRO A 411 -16.94 25.06 -9.58
CA PRO A 411 -17.79 23.98 -10.11
C PRO A 411 -17.61 23.71 -11.61
N HIS A 412 -17.43 24.75 -12.43
CA HIS A 412 -17.16 24.58 -13.87
C HIS A 412 -15.83 23.85 -14.16
N ASN A 413 -14.82 24.01 -13.30
CA ASN A 413 -13.51 23.37 -13.45
C ASN A 413 -13.57 21.91 -12.99
N GLN A 414 -14.35 21.63 -11.94
CA GLN A 414 -14.70 20.27 -11.55
C GLN A 414 -15.40 19.55 -12.71
N GLN A 415 -16.46 20.12 -13.28
CA GLN A 415 -17.18 19.53 -14.41
C GLN A 415 -16.28 19.33 -15.64
N LEU A 416 -15.34 20.24 -15.89
CA LEU A 416 -14.36 20.10 -16.95
C LEU A 416 -13.49 18.85 -16.76
N ALA A 417 -12.97 18.64 -15.55
CA ALA A 417 -12.16 17.47 -15.23
C ALA A 417 -12.98 16.15 -15.27
N GLU A 418 -14.22 16.18 -14.79
CA GLU A 418 -15.15 15.05 -14.84
C GLU A 418 -15.43 14.61 -16.28
N ARG A 419 -15.72 15.58 -17.17
CA ARG A 419 -15.89 15.31 -18.61
C ARG A 419 -14.61 14.77 -19.25
N ALA A 420 -13.43 15.22 -18.82
CA ALA A 420 -12.16 14.72 -19.36
C ALA A 420 -11.91 13.25 -19.01
N ALA A 421 -12.17 12.84 -17.77
CA ALA A 421 -12.08 11.44 -17.35
C ALA A 421 -13.12 10.57 -18.08
N GLN A 422 -14.36 11.05 -18.21
CA GLN A 422 -15.45 10.37 -18.92
C GLN A 422 -15.15 10.19 -20.41
N ALA A 423 -14.59 11.21 -21.07
CA ALA A 423 -14.22 11.15 -22.50
C ALA A 423 -13.24 10.00 -22.80
N LEU A 424 -12.37 9.66 -21.84
CA LEU A 424 -11.43 8.56 -21.93
C LEU A 424 -11.92 7.27 -21.25
N ARG A 425 -13.15 7.25 -20.71
CA ARG A 425 -13.75 6.10 -20.01
C ARG A 425 -12.86 5.56 -18.89
N LEU A 426 -12.26 6.47 -18.12
CA LEU A 426 -11.44 6.15 -16.96
C LEU A 426 -12.28 6.23 -15.70
N ASP A 427 -12.27 5.16 -14.91
CA ASP A 427 -12.91 5.08 -13.61
C ASP A 427 -12.10 5.84 -12.54
N LEU A 428 -10.77 5.70 -12.55
CA LEU A 428 -9.83 6.49 -11.75
C LEU A 428 -8.90 7.28 -12.68
N ALA A 429 -8.87 8.59 -12.53
CA ALA A 429 -8.08 9.46 -13.41
C ALA A 429 -7.41 10.61 -12.65
N GLY A 430 -6.21 11.00 -13.08
CA GLY A 430 -5.59 12.27 -12.71
C GLY A 430 -5.59 13.21 -13.91
N VAL A 431 -6.37 14.29 -13.84
CA VAL A 431 -6.44 15.32 -14.87
C VAL A 431 -5.50 16.45 -14.51
N ASP A 432 -4.58 16.76 -15.42
CA ASP A 432 -3.65 17.87 -15.29
C ASP A 432 -4.19 19.07 -16.03
N LEU A 433 -4.50 20.13 -15.27
CA LEU A 433 -5.13 21.33 -15.75
C LEU A 433 -4.20 22.53 -15.56
N LEU A 434 -3.92 23.25 -16.64
CA LEU A 434 -3.34 24.58 -16.59
C LEU A 434 -4.46 25.62 -16.62
N ILE A 435 -4.52 26.44 -15.57
CA ILE A 435 -5.50 27.52 -15.44
C ILE A 435 -4.89 28.66 -14.59
N PRO A 436 -5.14 29.95 -14.89
CA PRO A 436 -4.60 31.04 -14.08
C PRO A 436 -5.03 30.99 -12.61
N ASP A 437 -6.29 30.65 -12.34
CA ASP A 437 -6.87 30.51 -11.01
C ASP A 437 -7.95 29.43 -11.02
N ILE A 438 -7.80 28.39 -10.17
CA ILE A 438 -8.74 27.27 -10.09
C ILE A 438 -10.09 27.66 -9.48
N SER A 439 -10.16 28.81 -8.80
CA SER A 439 -11.38 29.34 -8.20
C SER A 439 -12.24 30.16 -9.17
N VAL A 440 -11.70 30.48 -10.34
CA VAL A 440 -12.42 31.16 -11.43
C VAL A 440 -12.81 30.15 -12.49
N SER A 441 -13.97 30.33 -13.13
CA SER A 441 -14.41 29.44 -14.20
C SER A 441 -13.42 29.44 -15.38
N TRP A 442 -13.06 28.25 -15.87
CA TRP A 442 -12.28 28.09 -17.11
C TRP A 442 -12.94 28.74 -18.34
N GLN A 443 -14.26 28.96 -18.31
CA GLN A 443 -14.98 29.63 -19.39
C GLN A 443 -14.67 31.13 -19.44
N GLU A 444 -14.24 31.70 -18.32
CA GLU A 444 -13.89 33.11 -18.18
C GLU A 444 -12.38 33.33 -18.29
N SER A 445 -11.59 32.52 -17.58
CA SER A 445 -10.13 32.66 -17.52
C SER A 445 -9.37 31.90 -18.61
N GLY A 446 -10.04 30.95 -19.28
CA GLY A 446 -9.39 29.96 -20.15
C GLY A 446 -8.67 28.88 -19.34
N ALA A 447 -8.55 27.69 -19.91
CA ALA A 447 -7.75 26.61 -19.34
C ALA A 447 -7.27 25.67 -20.44
N ALA A 448 -6.33 24.78 -20.11
CA ALA A 448 -5.92 23.69 -20.98
C ALA A 448 -5.66 22.40 -20.20
N ILE A 449 -6.23 21.30 -20.67
CA ILE A 449 -5.92 19.97 -20.16
C ILE A 449 -4.61 19.50 -20.80
N CYS A 450 -3.55 19.40 -19.99
CA CYS A 450 -2.23 19.00 -20.43
C CYS A 450 -2.10 17.50 -20.65
N GLU A 451 -2.64 16.73 -19.71
CA GLU A 451 -2.68 15.28 -19.75
C GLU A 451 -3.81 14.73 -18.88
N VAL A 452 -4.25 13.52 -19.21
CA VAL A 452 -5.15 12.73 -18.36
C VAL A 452 -4.46 11.39 -18.11
N ASN A 453 -4.21 11.08 -16.85
CA ASN A 453 -3.48 9.90 -16.43
C ASN A 453 -4.48 8.84 -15.95
N GLY A 454 -4.48 7.67 -16.59
CA GLY A 454 -5.33 6.54 -16.16
C GLY A 454 -4.80 5.77 -14.94
N GLN A 455 -3.53 5.96 -14.57
CA GLN A 455 -2.92 5.37 -13.38
C GLN A 455 -2.23 6.47 -12.55
N PRO A 456 -3.00 7.44 -12.02
CA PRO A 456 -2.41 8.58 -11.33
C PRO A 456 -1.71 8.16 -10.04
N GLN A 457 -0.65 8.87 -9.68
CA GLN A 457 -0.10 8.80 -8.34
C GLN A 457 -1.00 9.61 -7.40
N LEU A 458 -1.52 8.96 -6.36
CA LEU A 458 -2.41 9.60 -5.39
C LEU A 458 -1.64 10.34 -4.29
N GLY A 459 -0.31 10.23 -4.30
CA GLY A 459 0.58 10.93 -3.38
C GLY A 459 0.47 10.40 -1.95
N SER A 460 0.84 11.26 -0.99
CA SER A 460 0.89 10.90 0.42
C SER A 460 -0.44 11.04 1.17
N THR A 461 -1.51 11.47 0.51
CA THR A 461 -2.83 11.76 1.07
C THR A 461 -3.56 10.49 1.53
N PRO A 462 -3.56 10.13 2.83
CA PRO A 462 -3.96 8.78 3.26
C PRO A 462 -5.46 8.50 3.08
N HIS A 463 -6.32 9.52 3.23
CA HIS A 463 -7.78 9.33 3.17
C HIS A 463 -8.26 8.84 1.80
N LEU A 464 -7.60 9.25 0.70
CA LEU A 464 -8.02 8.90 -0.67
C LEU A 464 -8.02 7.40 -0.92
N TYR A 465 -7.01 6.68 -0.42
CA TYR A 465 -6.91 5.23 -0.61
C TYR A 465 -8.09 4.52 0.04
N GLY A 466 -8.48 4.99 1.23
CA GLY A 466 -9.62 4.49 1.95
C GLY A 466 -10.95 4.79 1.26
N GLU A 467 -11.16 6.04 0.87
CA GLU A 467 -12.39 6.48 0.21
C GLU A 467 -12.62 5.78 -1.14
N ILE A 468 -11.55 5.57 -1.92
CA ILE A 468 -11.62 4.80 -3.17
C ILE A 468 -12.03 3.36 -2.88
N LEU A 469 -11.45 2.71 -1.85
CA LEU A 469 -11.83 1.35 -1.47
C LEU A 469 -13.28 1.27 -0.98
N ASP A 470 -13.73 2.24 -0.18
CA ASP A 470 -15.10 2.32 0.34
C ASP A 470 -16.13 2.47 -0.80
N GLN A 471 -15.78 3.17 -1.88
CA GLN A 471 -16.61 3.30 -3.07
C GLN A 471 -16.51 2.08 -4.02
N LEU A 472 -15.34 1.44 -4.09
CA LEU A 472 -15.07 0.32 -4.99
C LEU A 472 -15.68 -1.00 -4.48
N LEU A 473 -15.68 -1.20 -3.16
CA LEU A 473 -16.13 -2.42 -2.50
C LEU A 473 -17.49 -2.20 -1.84
N ALA A 474 -18.40 -3.17 -1.97
CA ALA A 474 -19.65 -3.11 -1.23
C ALA A 474 -19.39 -3.36 0.27
N GLY A 475 -19.71 -2.37 1.10
CA GLY A 475 -19.48 -2.44 2.54
C GLY A 475 -18.00 -2.63 2.87
N HIS A 476 -17.67 -3.72 3.55
CA HIS A 476 -16.30 -4.07 3.94
C HIS A 476 -15.69 -5.14 3.01
N GLY A 477 -16.28 -5.35 1.83
CA GLY A 477 -15.81 -6.29 0.82
C GLY A 477 -15.92 -7.76 1.21
N ARG A 478 -16.58 -8.12 2.31
CA ARG A 478 -16.72 -9.52 2.76
C ARG A 478 -18.04 -10.13 2.34
N ILE A 479 -18.00 -11.40 1.98
CA ILE A 479 -19.18 -12.26 1.98
C ILE A 479 -19.34 -12.91 3.36
N PRO A 480 -20.55 -13.34 3.74
CA PRO A 480 -20.75 -14.15 4.92
C PRO A 480 -19.96 -15.46 4.86
N ILE A 481 -19.29 -15.81 5.96
CA ILE A 481 -18.48 -17.04 6.05
C ILE A 481 -18.92 -17.84 7.28
N THR A 482 -19.25 -19.11 7.04
CA THR A 482 -19.44 -20.13 8.07
C THR A 482 -18.30 -21.14 8.03
N LEU A 483 -17.64 -21.38 9.16
CA LEU A 483 -16.64 -22.44 9.32
C LEU A 483 -17.20 -23.55 10.20
N LEU A 484 -17.25 -24.76 9.67
CA LEU A 484 -17.57 -25.97 10.40
C LEU A 484 -16.28 -26.73 10.74
N VAL A 485 -16.05 -26.93 12.03
CA VAL A 485 -14.96 -27.77 12.53
C VAL A 485 -15.56 -29.06 13.04
N ALA A 486 -15.36 -30.13 12.27
CA ALA A 486 -15.94 -31.43 12.55
C ALA A 486 -14.90 -32.42 13.07
N GLN A 487 -15.36 -33.37 13.91
CA GLN A 487 -14.54 -34.48 14.41
C GLN A 487 -14.55 -35.71 13.49
N SER A 488 -15.60 -35.92 12.68
CA SER A 488 -15.70 -37.06 11.74
C SER A 488 -16.44 -36.70 10.46
N ALA A 489 -16.10 -37.37 9.35
CA ALA A 489 -16.64 -37.18 8.00
C ALA A 489 -18.17 -37.36 7.88
N ALA A 490 -18.80 -38.19 8.73
CA ALA A 490 -20.22 -38.54 8.59
C ALA A 490 -21.20 -37.47 9.15
N GLU A 491 -20.77 -36.66 10.12
CA GLU A 491 -21.57 -35.54 10.68
C GLU A 491 -21.64 -34.32 9.76
N ILE A 492 -20.89 -34.36 8.65
CA ILE A 492 -20.53 -33.19 7.83
C ILE A 492 -21.52 -32.97 6.68
N THR A 493 -21.96 -34.05 6.02
CA THR A 493 -22.75 -33.95 4.78
C THR A 493 -24.15 -33.37 5.00
N SER A 494 -24.80 -33.68 6.13
CA SER A 494 -26.15 -33.19 6.46
C SER A 494 -26.15 -31.70 6.84
N HIS A 495 -25.12 -31.23 7.55
CA HIS A 495 -24.99 -29.86 8.02
C HIS A 495 -24.52 -28.90 6.92
N GLY A 496 -23.49 -29.29 6.15
CA GLY A 496 -22.95 -28.49 5.06
C GLY A 496 -23.98 -28.20 3.97
N SER A 497 -24.71 -29.24 3.54
CA SER A 497 -25.78 -29.11 2.54
C SER A 497 -26.91 -28.19 3.03
N ALA A 498 -27.32 -28.34 4.30
CA ALA A 498 -28.39 -27.51 4.85
C ALA A 498 -27.99 -26.03 5.01
N LEU A 499 -26.73 -25.74 5.35
CA LEU A 499 -26.21 -24.37 5.39
C LEU A 499 -26.12 -23.74 3.99
N ARG A 500 -25.70 -24.52 2.99
CA ARG A 500 -25.74 -24.11 1.58
C ARG A 500 -27.16 -23.80 1.13
N ASP A 501 -28.11 -24.68 1.43
CA ASP A 501 -29.51 -24.53 1.04
C ASP A 501 -30.16 -23.33 1.75
N HIS A 502 -29.78 -23.04 3.00
CA HIS A 502 -30.19 -21.83 3.73
C HIS A 502 -29.79 -20.53 3.01
N TRP A 503 -28.58 -20.48 2.45
CA TRP A 503 -28.10 -19.33 1.66
C TRP A 503 -28.77 -19.23 0.30
N ARG A 504 -28.96 -20.38 -0.36
CA ARG A 504 -29.68 -20.46 -1.63
C ARG A 504 -31.11 -19.95 -1.51
N ALA A 505 -31.82 -20.32 -0.44
CA ALA A 505 -33.17 -19.83 -0.13
C ALA A 505 -33.23 -18.30 0.04
N ARG A 506 -32.09 -17.66 0.37
CA ARG A 506 -31.92 -16.20 0.46
C ARG A 506 -31.38 -15.56 -0.83
N GLY A 507 -31.34 -16.31 -1.93
CA GLY A 507 -30.85 -15.83 -3.23
C GLY A 507 -29.34 -15.64 -3.30
N LYS A 508 -28.56 -16.15 -2.34
CA LYS A 508 -27.10 -16.08 -2.38
C LYS A 508 -26.53 -17.38 -2.94
N ARG A 509 -25.73 -17.27 -4.00
CA ARG A 509 -24.93 -18.39 -4.51
C ARG A 509 -23.86 -18.75 -3.48
N CYS A 510 -23.88 -19.96 -2.98
CA CYS A 510 -23.05 -20.38 -1.85
C CYS A 510 -21.88 -21.23 -2.33
N GLY A 511 -20.66 -20.78 -2.03
CA GLY A 511 -19.48 -21.63 -2.10
C GLY A 511 -19.50 -22.61 -0.94
N TYR A 512 -19.27 -23.89 -1.22
CA TYR A 512 -19.21 -24.96 -0.23
C TYR A 512 -17.98 -25.84 -0.48
N ALA A 513 -17.25 -26.21 0.56
CA ALA A 513 -16.14 -27.16 0.42
C ALA A 513 -16.03 -28.13 1.60
N ASP A 514 -15.75 -29.39 1.27
CA ASP A 514 -15.53 -30.52 2.17
C ASP A 514 -14.47 -31.50 1.61
N GLU A 515 -14.33 -32.70 2.20
CA GLU A 515 -13.40 -33.73 1.73
C GLU A 515 -13.67 -34.24 0.31
N HIS A 516 -14.92 -34.15 -0.15
CA HIS A 516 -15.36 -34.62 -1.45
C HIS A 516 -15.15 -33.56 -2.54
N GLY A 517 -14.82 -32.31 -2.18
CA GLY A 517 -14.40 -31.29 -3.12
C GLY A 517 -14.88 -29.89 -2.75
N ALA A 518 -15.03 -29.05 -3.78
CA ALA A 518 -15.58 -27.70 -3.63
C ALA A 518 -16.58 -27.41 -4.73
N TRP A 519 -17.65 -26.72 -4.38
CA TRP A 519 -18.78 -26.40 -5.23
C TRP A 519 -19.18 -24.94 -5.10
N LEU A 520 -19.81 -24.44 -6.15
CA LEU A 520 -20.65 -23.25 -6.10
C LEU A 520 -22.08 -23.67 -6.38
N ASP A 521 -22.92 -23.63 -5.34
CA ASP A 521 -24.23 -24.27 -5.34
C ASP A 521 -24.12 -25.76 -5.67
N ASP A 522 -24.62 -26.18 -6.85
CA ASP A 522 -24.58 -27.56 -7.33
C ASP A 522 -23.40 -27.83 -8.30
N GLU A 523 -22.71 -26.77 -8.74
CA GLU A 523 -21.61 -26.86 -9.71
C GLU A 523 -20.31 -27.24 -9.00
N ARG A 524 -19.76 -28.42 -9.29
CA ARG A 524 -18.48 -28.85 -8.72
C ARG A 524 -17.33 -28.13 -9.41
N LEU A 525 -16.58 -27.35 -8.64
CA LEU A 525 -15.42 -26.59 -9.10
C LEU A 525 -14.10 -27.33 -8.86
N ALA A 526 -14.03 -28.16 -7.81
CA ALA A 526 -12.82 -28.92 -7.48
C ALA A 526 -13.12 -30.37 -7.06
N PRO A 527 -12.21 -31.32 -7.37
CA PRO A 527 -12.37 -32.71 -7.01
C PRO A 527 -12.12 -32.97 -5.51
N ALA A 528 -12.41 -34.20 -5.08
CA ALA A 528 -12.11 -34.69 -3.74
C ALA A 528 -10.60 -34.64 -3.46
N GLY A 529 -10.24 -34.45 -2.19
CA GLY A 529 -8.84 -34.29 -1.79
C GLY A 529 -8.24 -32.91 -2.06
N THR A 530 -9.03 -31.95 -2.54
CA THR A 530 -8.61 -30.54 -2.61
C THR A 530 -8.37 -30.03 -1.19
N ALA A 531 -7.17 -29.52 -0.90
CA ALA A 531 -6.81 -29.06 0.43
C ALA A 531 -7.72 -27.93 0.92
N PHE A 532 -8.12 -27.97 2.20
CA PHE A 532 -9.02 -26.99 2.85
C PHE A 532 -8.67 -25.52 2.51
N PHE A 533 -7.41 -25.13 2.70
CA PHE A 533 -6.97 -23.77 2.43
C PHE A 533 -7.13 -23.38 0.96
N ALA A 534 -6.75 -24.28 0.04
CA ALA A 534 -6.86 -24.05 -1.40
C ALA A 534 -8.32 -23.95 -1.84
N ALA A 535 -9.19 -24.83 -1.35
CA ALA A 535 -10.63 -24.77 -1.61
C ALA A 535 -11.25 -23.45 -1.12
N GLY A 536 -10.89 -23.02 0.10
CA GLY A 536 -11.33 -21.74 0.64
C GLY A 536 -10.85 -20.54 -0.18
N GLN A 537 -9.57 -20.49 -0.53
CA GLN A 537 -9.01 -19.43 -1.37
C GLN A 537 -9.66 -19.39 -2.76
N MET A 538 -9.95 -20.55 -3.36
CA MET A 538 -10.62 -20.65 -4.66
C MET A 538 -12.05 -20.11 -4.58
N LEU A 539 -12.83 -20.51 -3.58
CA LEU A 539 -14.21 -20.05 -3.43
C LEU A 539 -14.30 -18.58 -3.05
N LEU A 540 -13.37 -18.07 -2.24
CA LEU A 540 -13.24 -16.64 -1.95
C LEU A 540 -12.80 -15.82 -3.18
N ALA A 541 -12.09 -16.43 -4.14
CA ALA A 541 -11.76 -15.81 -5.43
C ALA A 541 -12.95 -15.72 -6.38
N HIS A 542 -13.94 -16.58 -6.20
CA HIS A 542 -14.93 -16.83 -7.22
C HIS A 542 -15.95 -15.69 -7.28
N ARG A 543 -15.95 -14.93 -8.37
CA ARG A 543 -16.77 -13.71 -8.58
C ARG A 543 -18.30 -13.86 -8.39
N HIS A 544 -18.80 -15.08 -8.35
CA HIS A 544 -20.22 -15.37 -8.12
C HIS A 544 -20.51 -15.93 -6.73
N CYS A 545 -19.50 -16.17 -5.90
CA CYS A 545 -19.67 -16.64 -4.53
C CYS A 545 -20.17 -15.49 -3.66
N ALA A 546 -21.38 -15.59 -3.13
CA ALA A 546 -22.03 -14.57 -2.31
C ALA A 546 -22.13 -14.96 -0.82
N ALA A 547 -21.84 -16.21 -0.49
CA ALA A 547 -21.67 -16.73 0.86
C ALA A 547 -20.74 -17.95 0.81
N LEU A 548 -20.05 -18.26 1.91
CA LEU A 548 -19.11 -19.36 1.98
C LEU A 548 -19.37 -20.25 3.19
N VAL A 549 -19.39 -21.56 2.96
CA VAL A 549 -19.41 -22.59 3.99
C VAL A 549 -18.19 -23.47 3.79
N LEU A 550 -17.23 -23.42 4.71
CA LEU A 550 -16.08 -24.31 4.68
C LEU A 550 -16.14 -25.33 5.81
N ARG A 551 -15.76 -26.55 5.50
CA ARG A 551 -15.53 -27.61 6.48
C ARG A 551 -14.05 -27.87 6.64
N THR A 552 -13.63 -28.05 7.88
CA THR A 552 -12.25 -28.39 8.20
C THR A 552 -12.14 -29.32 9.39
N THR A 553 -10.97 -29.95 9.52
CA THR A 553 -10.56 -30.67 10.72
C THR A 553 -9.60 -29.82 11.56
N VAL A 554 -9.43 -30.19 12.84
CA VAL A 554 -8.44 -29.59 13.74
C VAL A 554 -7.03 -29.64 13.13
N GLN A 555 -6.67 -30.74 12.48
CA GLN A 555 -5.33 -30.94 11.91
C GLN A 555 -5.07 -30.02 10.72
N GLU A 556 -6.04 -29.87 9.81
CA GLU A 556 -5.92 -29.00 8.63
C GLU A 556 -5.70 -27.53 9.06
N VAL A 557 -6.51 -27.02 9.99
CA VAL A 557 -6.37 -25.63 10.48
C VAL A 557 -5.01 -25.39 11.12
N LEU A 558 -4.52 -26.33 11.94
CA LEU A 558 -3.21 -26.20 12.59
C LEU A 558 -2.06 -26.22 11.57
N GLN A 559 -2.23 -26.88 10.43
CA GLN A 559 -1.21 -26.98 9.38
C GLN A 559 -1.16 -25.74 8.46
N CYS A 560 -2.31 -25.21 8.03
CA CYS A 560 -2.36 -24.18 6.99
C CYS A 560 -2.95 -22.84 7.43
N GLY A 561 -3.60 -22.76 8.59
CA GLY A 561 -4.34 -21.58 9.03
C GLY A 561 -5.67 -21.41 8.28
N LEU A 562 -6.27 -20.23 8.40
CA LEU A 562 -7.57 -19.90 7.80
C LEU A 562 -7.41 -19.16 6.46
N PRO A 563 -8.18 -19.50 5.42
CA PRO A 563 -8.15 -18.80 4.13
C PRO A 563 -8.78 -17.39 4.20
N PHE A 564 -9.40 -17.04 5.31
CA PHE A 564 -10.02 -15.76 5.58
C PHE A 564 -9.56 -15.20 6.93
N THR A 565 -9.71 -13.90 7.14
CA THR A 565 -9.29 -13.25 8.38
C THR A 565 -10.34 -13.26 9.49
N LYS A 566 -11.64 -13.32 9.14
CA LYS A 566 -12.75 -13.51 10.08
C LYS A 566 -13.88 -14.28 9.41
N CYS A 567 -14.59 -15.07 10.19
CA CYS A 567 -15.88 -15.69 9.84
C CYS A 567 -17.00 -15.15 10.74
N ASP A 568 -18.21 -15.20 10.21
CA ASP A 568 -19.41 -14.76 10.92
C ASP A 568 -19.86 -15.81 11.92
N LEU A 569 -19.77 -17.08 11.51
CA LEU A 569 -20.19 -18.21 12.32
C LEU A 569 -19.12 -19.31 12.34
N LEU A 570 -18.67 -19.67 13.52
CA LEU A 570 -17.81 -20.83 13.78
C LEU A 570 -18.63 -21.90 14.52
N ILE A 571 -18.67 -23.11 13.98
CA ILE A 571 -19.41 -24.22 14.56
C ILE A 571 -18.42 -25.36 14.87
N PHE A 572 -18.38 -25.80 16.13
CA PHE A 572 -17.72 -27.04 16.52
C PHE A 572 -18.77 -28.16 16.66
N THR A 573 -18.62 -29.26 15.93
CA THR A 573 -19.47 -30.46 16.11
C THR A 573 -18.88 -31.40 17.14
N GLY A 574 -19.73 -32.17 17.84
CA GLY A 574 -19.33 -33.31 18.68
C GLY A 574 -18.57 -32.98 19.98
N THR A 575 -18.24 -31.71 20.26
CA THR A 575 -17.45 -31.31 21.44
C THR A 575 -18.31 -30.79 22.60
N THR A 576 -18.93 -31.71 23.34
CA THR A 576 -19.61 -31.43 24.63
C THR A 576 -18.79 -31.75 25.88
N SER A 577 -17.54 -32.20 25.73
CA SER A 577 -16.77 -32.74 26.86
C SER A 577 -16.08 -31.66 27.73
N LYS A 578 -16.20 -31.82 29.05
CA LYS A 578 -15.45 -31.07 30.09
C LYS A 578 -13.91 -31.23 30.01
N GLN A 579 -13.37 -32.03 29.07
CA GLN A 579 -11.94 -32.14 28.79
C GLN A 579 -11.65 -32.15 27.28
N LEU A 580 -11.00 -31.09 26.80
CA LEU A 580 -10.52 -30.95 25.42
C LEU A 580 -9.13 -31.56 25.26
N SER A 581 -8.89 -32.28 24.17
CA SER A 581 -7.55 -32.75 23.81
C SER A 581 -6.56 -31.57 23.63
N PRO A 582 -5.24 -31.79 23.76
CA PRO A 582 -4.25 -30.74 23.49
C PRO A 582 -4.39 -30.10 22.11
N LEU A 583 -4.69 -30.90 21.08
CA LEU A 583 -4.89 -30.42 19.70
C LEU A 583 -6.14 -29.54 19.56
N GLU A 584 -7.25 -29.92 20.20
CA GLU A 584 -8.48 -29.11 20.18
C GLU A 584 -8.31 -27.79 20.94
N ARG A 585 -7.58 -27.80 22.06
CA ARG A 585 -7.23 -26.57 22.78
C ARG A 585 -6.40 -25.64 21.90
N GLU A 586 -5.43 -26.17 21.15
CA GLU A 586 -4.63 -25.38 20.23
C GLU A 586 -5.47 -24.85 19.06
N ALA A 587 -6.32 -25.68 18.44
CA ALA A 587 -7.19 -25.22 17.37
C ALA A 587 -8.16 -24.13 17.82
N ARG A 588 -8.71 -24.22 19.05
CA ARG A 588 -9.53 -23.12 19.61
C ARG A 588 -8.73 -21.82 19.75
N ARG A 589 -7.44 -21.87 20.14
CA ARG A 589 -6.57 -20.67 20.15
C ARG A 589 -6.36 -20.11 18.74
N VAL A 590 -6.29 -20.96 17.72
CA VAL A 590 -6.17 -20.52 16.32
C VAL A 590 -7.47 -19.86 15.84
N LEU A 591 -8.62 -20.42 16.17
CA LEU A 591 -9.90 -20.12 15.53
C LEU A 591 -10.71 -19.01 16.23
N LEU A 592 -10.78 -19.03 17.57
CA LEU A 592 -11.66 -18.14 18.32
C LEU A 592 -11.43 -16.65 18.05
N PRO A 593 -10.18 -16.15 17.92
CA PRO A 593 -9.95 -14.73 17.60
C PRO A 593 -10.51 -14.29 16.24
N HIS A 594 -10.85 -15.24 15.36
CA HIS A 594 -11.30 -15.03 14.00
C HIS A 594 -12.80 -15.31 13.80
N ALA A 595 -13.55 -15.59 14.87
CA ALA A 595 -14.98 -15.84 14.81
C ALA A 595 -15.78 -14.69 15.44
N ARG A 596 -16.84 -14.22 14.76
CA ARG A 596 -17.79 -13.27 15.36
C ARG A 596 -18.73 -13.98 16.32
N LYS A 597 -19.29 -15.12 15.91
CA LYS A 597 -20.16 -15.98 16.72
C LYS A 597 -19.60 -17.41 16.74
N VAL A 598 -19.69 -18.05 17.89
CA VAL A 598 -19.23 -19.43 18.09
C VAL A 598 -20.38 -20.28 18.62
N LEU A 599 -20.61 -21.42 18.00
CA LEU A 599 -21.60 -22.41 18.41
C LEU A 599 -20.92 -23.75 18.68
N TYR A 600 -21.43 -24.45 19.69
CA TYR A 600 -21.07 -25.81 20.02
C TYR A 600 -22.31 -26.67 19.80
N SER A 601 -22.30 -27.52 18.77
CA SER A 601 -23.45 -28.35 18.41
C SER A 601 -23.22 -29.79 18.87
N ASN A 602 -24.14 -30.28 19.69
CA ASN A 602 -24.21 -31.65 20.20
C ASN A 602 -25.21 -32.54 19.43
N GLU A 603 -26.16 -31.95 18.68
CA GLU A 603 -27.17 -32.67 17.91
C GLU A 603 -27.47 -32.01 16.55
N ASN A 604 -27.98 -32.79 15.59
CA ASN A 604 -28.23 -32.41 14.19
C ASN A 604 -29.27 -31.27 13.98
N SER A 605 -29.99 -30.81 15.01
CA SER A 605 -31.20 -29.97 14.87
C SER A 605 -31.12 -28.56 15.49
N HIS A 606 -30.19 -28.29 16.41
CA HIS A 606 -30.21 -27.05 17.21
C HIS A 606 -29.75 -25.79 16.46
N TRP A 607 -28.86 -25.93 15.47
CA TRP A 607 -28.31 -24.76 14.77
C TRP A 607 -29.30 -24.12 13.79
N ARG A 608 -30.29 -24.86 13.27
CA ARG A 608 -31.33 -24.33 12.36
C ARG A 608 -32.21 -23.31 13.09
N THR A 609 -32.67 -23.66 14.29
CA THR A 609 -33.42 -22.76 15.18
C THR A 609 -32.58 -21.54 15.58
N LEU A 610 -31.28 -21.71 15.83
CA LEU A 610 -30.34 -20.61 16.13
C LEU A 610 -30.05 -19.68 14.94
N LEU A 611 -30.18 -20.15 13.70
CA LEU A 611 -30.09 -19.31 12.49
C LEU A 611 -31.39 -18.53 12.24
N GLU A 612 -32.54 -19.09 12.62
CA GLU A 612 -33.87 -18.48 12.44
C GLU A 612 -34.23 -17.49 13.56
N GLU A 613 -33.96 -17.82 14.83
CA GLU A 613 -34.35 -17.02 16.00
C GLU A 613 -33.51 -15.75 16.20
N GLN A 614 -32.28 -15.71 15.68
CA GLN A 614 -31.34 -14.63 16.02
C GLN A 614 -31.01 -13.66 14.88
N GLY A 615 -31.65 -13.78 13.71
CA GLY A 615 -31.33 -12.93 12.55
C GLY A 615 -29.83 -12.93 12.22
N ALA A 616 -29.12 -13.99 12.60
CA ALA A 616 -27.68 -13.98 12.80
C ALA A 616 -26.93 -14.41 11.56
N VAL A 617 -27.18 -13.77 10.42
CA VAL A 617 -26.18 -13.67 9.34
C VAL A 617 -26.30 -12.43 8.46
#